data_AF-A0A524DKX0-F1
#
_entry.id   AF-A0A524DKX0-F1
#
_cell.length_a   1.000
_cell.length_b   1.000
_cell.length_c   1.000
_cell.angle_alpha   90.00
_cell.angle_beta   90.00
_cell.angle_gamma   90.00
#
_symmetry.space_group_name_H-M   'P 1'
#
loop_
_entity.id
_entity.type
_entity.pdbx_description
1 polymer ?
#
loop_
_entity_poly.entity_id
_entity_poly.type
_entity_poly.pdbx_seq_one_letter_code
_entity_poly.pdbx_strand_id
1 'polypeptide(L)' 'KCASGGTVRGNELELQGDHRFKLKKFLIDLGFSEENILIQE' A
#
# COMPACT_ATOMS: atom_id res chain seq x y z
N LYS A 1 -2.66 1.80 -10.08
CA LYS A 1 -1.37 1.27 -10.60
C LYS A 1 -0.25 2.19 -10.15
N CYS A 2 0.79 1.69 -9.47
CA CYS A 2 1.89 2.51 -8.97
C CYS A 2 3.00 2.76 -10.00
N ALA A 3 3.06 2.01 -11.11
CA ALA A 3 4.10 2.11 -12.14
C ALA A 3 5.54 2.00 -11.58
N SER A 4 5.68 1.28 -10.46
CA SER A 4 6.92 1.11 -9.72
C SER A 4 7.22 -0.37 -9.54
N GLY A 5 8.50 -0.70 -9.39
CA GLY A 5 8.92 -2.03 -8.94
C GLY A 5 8.55 -2.25 -7.48
N GLY A 6 8.38 -3.51 -7.10
CA GLY A 6 8.16 -3.91 -5.71
C GLY A 6 8.61 -5.34 -5.48
N THR A 7 8.84 -5.70 -4.22
CA THR A 7 9.28 -7.03 -3.80
C THR A 7 8.38 -7.54 -2.67
N VAL A 8 8.10 -8.84 -2.68
CA VAL A 8 7.45 -9.53 -1.56
C VAL A 8 8.56 -10.06 -0.64
N ARG A 9 8.56 -9.65 0.62
CA ARG A 9 9.50 -10.13 1.64
C ARG A 9 8.69 -10.77 2.77
N GLY A 10 8.46 -12.07 2.68
CA GLY A 10 7.64 -12.80 3.67
C GLY A 10 6.19 -12.29 3.64
N ASN A 11 5.77 -11.63 4.72
CA ASN A 11 4.42 -11.06 4.87
C ASN A 11 4.35 -9.56 4.52
N GLU A 12 5.44 -8.98 4.04
CA GLU A 12 5.53 -7.55 3.72
C GLU A 12 5.68 -7.32 2.21
N LEU A 13 5.09 -6.22 1.74
CA LEU A 13 5.22 -5.73 0.37
C LEU A 13 6.02 -4.43 0.40
N GLU A 14 7.20 -4.45 -0.21
CA GLU A 14 8.02 -3.26 -0.39
C GLU A 14 7.79 -2.70 -1.79
N LEU A 15 7.52 -1.40 -1.89
CA LEU A 15 7.27 -0.70 -3.16
C LEU A 15 8.24 0.47 -3.29
N GLN A 16 8.82 0.66 -4.47
CA GLN A 16 9.73 1.78 -4.73
C GLN A 16 8.95 3.10 -4.84
N GLY A 17 9.44 4.14 -4.14
CA GLY A 17 8.86 5.49 -4.13
C GLY A 17 7.79 5.69 -3.05
N ASP A 18 7.36 6.94 -2.87
CA ASP A 18 6.27 7.26 -1.93
C ASP A 18 4.91 7.11 -2.62
N HIS A 19 4.19 6.06 -2.23
CA HIS A 19 2.86 5.74 -2.71
C HIS A 19 1.86 5.52 -1.58
N ARG A 20 2.15 5.97 -0.35
CA ARG A 20 1.35 5.68 0.86
C ARG A 20 -0.14 5.96 0.68
N PHE A 21 -0.47 7.14 0.16
CA PHE A 21 -1.88 7.54 -0.09
C PHE A 21 -2.53 6.79 -1.26
N LYS A 22 -1.76 6.44 -2.30
CA LYS A 22 -2.27 5.64 -3.43
C LYS A 22 -2.56 4.21 -3.01
N LEU A 23 -1.72 3.63 -2.15
CA LEU A 23 -1.90 2.31 -1.55
C LEU A 23 -3.10 2.28 -0.62
N LYS A 24 -3.26 3.29 0.25
CA LYS A 24 -4.44 3.39 1.11
C LYS A 24 -5.73 3.36 0.29
N LYS A 25 -5.83 4.19 -0.75
CA LYS A 25 -6.99 4.19 -1.65
C LYS A 25 -7.19 2.82 -2.33
N PHE A 26 -6.11 2.23 -2.83
CA PHE A 26 -6.16 0.93 -3.50
C PHE A 26 -6.64 -0.19 -2.56
N LEU A 27 -6.23 -0.18 -1.29
CA LEU A 27 -6.70 -1.15 -0.28
C LEU A 27 -8.18 -0.92 0.05
N ILE A 28 -8.63 0.33 0.17
CA ILE A 28 -10.05 0.64 0.37
C ILE A 28 -10.88 0.15 -0.83
N ASP A 29 -10.41 0.40 -2.05
CA ASP A 29 -11.08 -0.05 -3.29
C ASP A 29 -11.15 -1.60 -3.39
N LEU A 30 -10.23 -2.31 -2.72
CA LEU A 30 -10.23 -3.78 -2.59
C LEU A 30 -11.17 -4.29 -1.48
N GLY A 31 -11.76 -3.42 -0.67
CA GLY A 31 -12.70 -3.76 0.39
C GLY A 31 -12.09 -3.82 1.80
N PHE A 32 -10.84 -3.38 2.00
CA PHE A 32 -10.27 -3.26 3.34
C PHE A 32 -10.82 -2.02 4.04
N SER A 33 -11.22 -2.16 5.32
CA SER A 33 -11.69 -1.03 6.13
C SER A 33 -10.60 0.02 6.29
N GLU A 34 -10.97 1.29 6.08
CA GLU A 34 -10.05 2.42 6.23
C GLU A 34 -9.44 2.51 7.64
N GLU A 35 -10.20 2.15 8.67
CA GLU A 35 -9.76 2.14 10.07
C GLU A 35 -8.56 1.21 10.33
N ASN A 36 -8.39 0.18 9.51
CA ASN A 36 -7.30 -0.79 9.62
C ASN A 36 -6.05 -0.36 8.83
N ILE A 37 -6.11 0.76 8.10
CA ILE A 37 -5.01 1.24 7.26
C ILE A 37 -4.32 2.43 7.94
N LEU A 38 -3.16 2.16 8.52
CA LEU A 38 -2.33 3.16 9.20
C LEU A 38 -1.22 3.64 8.27
N ILE A 39 -1.08 4.96 8.13
CA ILE A 39 0.06 5.59 7.47
C ILE A 39 1.00 6.12 8.56
N GLN A 40 2.23 5.64 8.57
CA GLN A 40 3.29 6.11 9.47
C GLN A 40 4.12 7.19 8.77
N GLU A 41 4.61 8.18 9.55
CA GLU A 41 5.42 9.31 9.07
C GLU A 41 6.78 8.87 8.54
#